data_AF-A0A7W5ALD6-F1
#
_entry.id   AF-A0A7W5ALD6-F1
#
_cell.length_a   1.000
_cell.length_b   1.000
_cell.length_c   1.000
_cell.angle_alpha   90.00
_cell.angle_beta   90.00
_cell.angle_gamma   90.00
#
_symmetry.space_group_name_H-M   'P 1'
#
loop_
_entity.id
_entity.type
_entity.pdbx_description
1 polymer ?
#
loop_
_entity_poly.entity_id
_entity_poly.type
_entity_poly.pdbx_seq_one_letter_code
_entity_poly.pdbx_strand_id
1 'polypeptide(L)'
;MPRQTVESPKQVTLQFLDDTWERLLNSLERLEQVSEGYRNLTATRLDQHPDRDRITESELDVRWEVHLQIKSLERIVKPVIEDAQWMIDDFLRWFGGRARRPLAVTDEYAVPVLHCIMDHPYELPDLDEVVPTETDILDAAEALGRGLHESDKIEERFLADSRLEATRHLHTRARSRSSGLVRLSELNRMLAVHLAYVIDHPQPAKEEPR
;
A
#
# COMPACT_ATOMS: atom_id res chain seq x y z
N MET A 1 16.02 29.48 -0.63
CA MET A 1 16.25 28.19 0.03
C MET A 1 16.72 27.23 -1.06
N PRO A 2 17.97 26.74 -1.05
CA PRO A 2 18.35 25.71 -2.01
C PRO A 2 17.50 24.48 -1.68
N ARG A 3 16.70 23.99 -2.64
CA ARG A 3 16.02 22.70 -2.52
C ARG A 3 17.11 21.66 -2.34
N GLN A 4 17.22 21.05 -1.16
CA GLN A 4 18.07 19.89 -0.95
C GLN A 4 17.68 18.86 -1.99
N THR A 5 18.60 18.61 -2.92
CA THR A 5 18.41 17.65 -3.99
C THR A 5 18.54 16.29 -3.32
N VAL A 6 17.42 15.60 -3.12
CA VAL A 6 17.43 14.23 -2.61
C VAL A 6 18.28 13.39 -3.57
N GLU A 7 19.20 12.59 -3.02
CA GLU A 7 20.10 11.80 -3.84
C GLU A 7 19.32 10.85 -4.75
N SER A 8 19.79 10.69 -6.00
CA SER A 8 19.13 9.86 -7.01
C SER A 8 18.74 8.45 -6.51
N PRO A 9 19.58 7.72 -5.74
CA PRO A 9 19.20 6.42 -5.17
C PRO A 9 17.99 6.48 -4.23
N LYS A 10 17.85 7.57 -3.46
CA LYS A 10 16.71 7.77 -2.56
C LYS A 10 15.45 8.12 -3.36
N GLN A 11 15.54 8.91 -4.44
CA GLN A 11 14.41 9.17 -5.34
C GLN A 11 13.93 7.91 -6.06
N VAL A 12 14.86 7.07 -6.52
CA VAL A 12 14.56 5.75 -7.08
C VAL A 12 13.79 4.88 -6.08
N THR A 13 14.28 4.79 -4.83
CA THR A 13 13.63 4.01 -3.77
C THR A 13 12.23 4.57 -3.44
N LEU A 14 12.07 5.89 -3.42
CA LEU A 14 10.78 6.54 -3.22
C LEU A 14 9.79 6.28 -4.38
N GLN A 15 10.28 6.16 -5.62
CA GLN A 15 9.43 5.77 -6.73
C GLN A 15 9.01 4.31 -6.63
N PHE A 16 9.93 3.40 -6.27
CA PHE A 16 9.56 2.01 -6.00
C PHE A 16 8.56 1.88 -4.86
N LEU A 17 8.68 2.72 -3.83
CA LEU A 17 7.72 2.78 -2.75
C LEU A 17 6.34 3.19 -3.26
N ASP A 18 6.26 4.25 -4.06
CA ASP A 18 5.02 4.76 -4.66
C ASP A 18 4.34 3.70 -5.54
N ASP A 19 5.11 3.05 -6.42
CA ASP A 19 4.61 2.01 -7.32
C ASP A 19 4.16 0.75 -6.56
N THR A 20 4.88 0.37 -5.49
CA THR A 20 4.50 -0.76 -4.63
C THR A 20 3.24 -0.44 -3.82
N TRP A 21 3.12 0.80 -3.34
CA TRP A 21 1.93 1.29 -2.65
C TRP A 21 0.69 1.22 -3.56
N GLU A 22 0.84 1.69 -4.80
CA GLU A 22 -0.18 1.60 -5.84
C GLU A 22 -0.65 0.16 -6.07
N ARG A 23 0.29 -0.78 -6.23
CA ARG A 23 0.00 -2.21 -6.43
C ARG A 23 -0.69 -2.83 -5.23
N LEU A 24 -0.29 -2.48 -4.01
CA LEU A 24 -0.94 -2.97 -2.80
C LEU A 24 -2.39 -2.51 -2.73
N LEU A 25 -2.65 -1.20 -2.92
CA LEU A 25 -4.02 -0.70 -2.91
C LEU A 25 -4.87 -1.37 -3.99
N ASN A 26 -4.37 -1.47 -5.22
CA ASN A 26 -5.08 -2.16 -6.31
C ASN A 26 -5.38 -3.63 -5.99
N SER A 27 -4.49 -4.33 -5.28
CA SER A 27 -4.73 -5.71 -4.82
C SER A 27 -5.82 -5.77 -3.76
N LEU A 28 -5.86 -4.81 -2.83
CA LEU A 28 -6.94 -4.69 -1.84
C LEU A 28 -8.29 -4.33 -2.49
N GLU A 29 -8.31 -3.48 -3.53
CA GLU A 29 -9.52 -3.18 -4.29
C GLU A 29 -10.05 -4.42 -5.04
N ARG A 30 -9.14 -5.24 -5.61
CA ARG A 30 -9.50 -6.52 -6.22
C ARG A 30 -10.01 -7.51 -5.18
N LEU A 31 -9.40 -7.56 -3.99
CA LEU A 31 -9.86 -8.42 -2.92
C LEU A 31 -11.28 -8.04 -2.49
N GLU A 32 -11.55 -6.73 -2.37
CA GLU A 32 -12.90 -6.20 -2.17
C GLU A 32 -13.82 -6.68 -3.31
N GLN A 33 -13.42 -6.58 -4.57
CA GLN A 33 -14.25 -7.02 -5.69
C GLN A 33 -14.64 -8.51 -5.65
N VAL A 34 -13.68 -9.40 -5.41
CA VAL A 34 -13.89 -10.86 -5.45
C VAL A 34 -14.60 -11.39 -4.20
N SER A 35 -14.30 -10.85 -3.02
CA SER A 35 -14.90 -11.30 -1.75
C SER A 35 -16.26 -10.64 -1.46
N GLU A 36 -16.47 -9.41 -1.93
CA GLU A 36 -17.63 -8.61 -1.57
C GLU A 36 -18.64 -8.46 -2.72
N GLY A 37 -18.30 -8.88 -3.94
CA GLY A 37 -19.19 -8.96 -5.09
C GLY A 37 -19.72 -7.60 -5.55
N TYR A 38 -18.91 -6.86 -6.33
CA TYR A 38 -19.18 -5.74 -7.26
C TYR A 38 -20.15 -4.58 -6.89
N ARG A 39 -20.96 -4.69 -5.85
CA ARG A 39 -21.99 -3.70 -5.53
C ARG A 39 -21.39 -2.67 -4.58
N ASN A 40 -21.10 -1.50 -5.15
CA ASN A 40 -20.58 -0.29 -4.52
C ASN A 40 -19.06 -0.23 -4.30
N LEU A 41 -18.28 -0.63 -5.30
CA LEU A 41 -16.88 -0.20 -5.34
C LEU A 41 -16.84 1.28 -5.79
N THR A 42 -16.49 2.18 -4.88
CA THR A 42 -15.72 3.38 -5.26
C THR A 42 -14.25 2.96 -5.49
N ALA A 43 -14.03 1.86 -6.22
CA ALA A 43 -12.74 1.50 -6.78
C ALA A 43 -12.56 2.36 -8.02
N THR A 44 -11.99 3.53 -7.83
CA THR A 44 -11.75 4.51 -8.89
C THR A 44 -10.85 3.96 -10.02
N ARG A 45 -10.24 2.76 -9.86
CA ARG A 45 -9.18 2.25 -10.73
C ARG A 45 -9.53 0.97 -11.51
N LEU A 46 -10.20 0.02 -10.87
CA LEU A 46 -10.72 -1.17 -11.57
C LEU A 46 -11.79 -0.83 -12.61
N ASP A 47 -12.50 0.29 -12.42
CA ASP A 47 -13.51 0.78 -13.37
C ASP A 47 -12.96 1.08 -14.77
N GLN A 48 -11.63 1.31 -14.89
CA GLN A 48 -10.95 1.58 -16.16
C GLN A 48 -10.24 0.35 -16.75
N HIS A 49 -10.22 -0.79 -16.05
CA HIS A 49 -9.58 -2.00 -16.55
C HIS A 49 -10.47 -2.69 -17.61
N PRO A 50 -9.93 -3.09 -18.78
CA PRO A 50 -10.71 -3.72 -19.86
C PRO A 50 -11.50 -4.97 -19.41
N ASP A 51 -10.97 -5.67 -18.40
CA ASP A 51 -11.52 -6.92 -17.89
C ASP A 51 -12.35 -6.78 -16.60
N ARG A 52 -12.76 -5.55 -16.22
CA ARG A 52 -13.51 -5.30 -14.98
C ARG A 52 -14.72 -6.22 -14.79
N ASP A 53 -15.42 -6.56 -15.88
CA ASP A 53 -16.64 -7.38 -15.88
C ASP A 53 -16.34 -8.88 -16.04
N ARG A 54 -15.06 -9.27 -16.04
CA ARG A 54 -14.55 -10.63 -16.30
C ARG A 54 -13.51 -11.11 -15.28
N ILE A 55 -13.31 -10.40 -14.17
CA ILE A 55 -12.41 -10.89 -13.11
C ILE A 55 -13.00 -12.18 -12.54
N THR A 56 -12.49 -13.30 -13.01
CA THR A 56 -12.72 -14.68 -12.55
C THR A 56 -11.57 -15.15 -11.67
N GLU A 57 -10.96 -14.22 -10.93
CA GLU A 57 -9.86 -14.52 -10.02
C GLU A 57 -10.41 -15.16 -8.74
N SER A 58 -9.69 -16.16 -8.22
CA SER A 58 -10.00 -16.74 -6.92
C SER A 58 -9.70 -15.72 -5.82
N GLU A 59 -10.56 -15.62 -4.81
CA GLU A 59 -10.29 -14.80 -3.62
C GLU A 59 -8.94 -15.19 -2.98
N LEU A 60 -8.62 -16.48 -2.96
CA LEU A 60 -7.35 -16.99 -2.43
C LEU A 60 -6.14 -16.44 -3.20
N ASP A 61 -6.22 -16.40 -4.53
CA ASP A 61 -5.12 -15.89 -5.38
C ASP A 61 -4.89 -14.40 -5.10
N VAL A 62 -5.98 -13.64 -4.94
CA VAL A 62 -5.89 -12.20 -4.62
C VAL A 62 -5.40 -11.98 -3.19
N ARG A 63 -5.78 -12.80 -2.21
CA ARG A 63 -5.21 -12.75 -0.84
C ARG A 63 -3.71 -13.06 -0.85
N TRP A 64 -3.27 -14.03 -1.64
CA TRP A 64 -1.85 -14.32 -1.86
C TRP A 64 -1.11 -13.11 -2.45
N GLU A 65 -1.70 -12.46 -3.44
CA GLU A 65 -1.12 -11.24 -4.01
C GLU A 65 -0.99 -10.13 -2.96
N VAL A 66 -2.04 -9.87 -2.18
CA VAL A 66 -1.99 -8.90 -1.07
C VAL A 66 -0.85 -9.23 -0.10
N HIS A 67 -0.66 -10.50 0.26
CA HIS A 67 0.44 -10.94 1.13
C HIS A 67 1.81 -10.60 0.53
N LEU A 68 1.99 -10.89 -0.76
CA LEU A 68 3.24 -10.61 -1.47
C LEU A 68 3.50 -9.11 -1.57
N GLN A 69 2.46 -8.30 -1.81
CA GLN A 69 2.60 -6.84 -1.87
C GLN A 69 2.95 -6.24 -0.49
N ILE A 70 2.34 -6.72 0.61
CA ILE A 70 2.70 -6.24 1.97
C ILE A 70 4.15 -6.60 2.30
N LYS A 71 4.59 -7.84 2.02
CA LYS A 71 5.98 -8.26 2.23
C LYS A 71 6.98 -7.49 1.37
N SER A 72 6.60 -7.15 0.15
CA SER A 72 7.42 -6.34 -0.76
C SER A 72 7.51 -4.89 -0.25
N LEU A 73 6.39 -4.35 0.21
CA LEU A 73 6.32 -3.02 0.80
C LEU A 73 7.25 -2.88 2.01
N GLU A 74 7.26 -3.86 2.92
CA GLU A 74 8.14 -3.87 4.09
C GLU A 74 9.62 -3.70 3.71
N ARG A 75 10.07 -4.39 2.65
CA ARG A 75 11.46 -4.31 2.18
C ARG A 75 11.80 -2.94 1.59
N ILE A 76 10.85 -2.32 0.90
CA ILE A 76 11.04 -1.07 0.17
C ILE A 76 10.86 0.16 1.07
N VAL A 77 9.93 0.11 2.01
CA VAL A 77 9.62 1.24 2.90
C VAL A 77 10.71 1.45 3.94
N LYS A 78 11.31 0.37 4.48
CA LYS A 78 12.32 0.42 5.54
C LYS A 78 13.47 1.41 5.30
N PRO A 79 14.14 1.44 4.14
CA PRO A 79 15.22 2.40 3.88
C PRO A 79 14.76 3.87 3.78
N VAL A 80 13.46 4.14 3.60
CA VAL A 80 12.90 5.48 3.37
C VAL A 80 11.69 5.79 4.26
N ILE A 81 11.59 5.13 5.43
CA ILE A 81 10.39 5.17 6.28
C ILE A 81 10.06 6.58 6.77
N GLU A 82 11.07 7.42 7.03
CA GLU A 82 10.88 8.81 7.45
C GLU A 82 10.15 9.65 6.38
N ASP A 83 10.27 9.27 5.11
CA ASP A 83 9.59 9.90 3.98
C ASP A 83 8.25 9.24 3.63
N ALA A 84 7.90 8.12 4.26
CA ALA A 84 6.72 7.31 3.96
C ALA A 84 5.47 7.71 4.78
N GLN A 85 5.59 8.71 5.67
CA GLN A 85 4.50 9.11 6.59
C GLN A 85 3.18 9.47 5.88
N TRP A 86 3.25 9.94 4.63
CA TRP A 86 2.08 10.25 3.81
C TRP A 86 1.17 9.04 3.58
N MET A 87 1.74 7.82 3.54
CA MET A 87 1.00 6.59 3.30
C MET A 87 0.01 6.28 4.41
N ILE A 88 0.29 6.68 5.66
CA ILE A 88 -0.65 6.50 6.77
C ILE A 88 -1.90 7.35 6.56
N ASP A 89 -1.74 8.63 6.21
CA ASP A 89 -2.88 9.50 5.93
C ASP A 89 -3.67 9.02 4.72
N ASP A 90 -2.95 8.59 3.68
CA ASP A 90 -3.54 8.06 2.47
C ASP A 90 -4.36 6.79 2.73
N PHE A 91 -3.77 5.82 3.43
CA PHE A 91 -4.44 4.58 3.79
C PHE A 91 -5.66 4.82 4.66
N LEU A 92 -5.60 5.70 5.67
CA LEU A 92 -6.76 5.97 6.51
C LEU A 92 -7.91 6.62 5.73
N ARG A 93 -7.60 7.45 4.72
CA ARG A 93 -8.63 8.01 3.83
C ARG A 93 -9.19 6.97 2.88
N TRP A 94 -8.34 6.11 2.32
CA TRP A 94 -8.76 4.99 1.48
C TRP A 94 -9.67 4.02 2.27
N PHE A 95 -9.21 3.58 3.44
CA PHE A 95 -9.87 2.64 4.33
C PHE A 95 -11.19 3.20 4.90
N GLY A 96 -11.19 4.47 5.30
CA GLY A 96 -12.37 5.14 5.82
C GLY A 96 -13.48 5.40 4.80
N GLY A 97 -13.15 5.35 3.50
CA GLY A 97 -14.13 5.53 2.41
C GLY A 97 -14.98 4.28 2.15
N ARG A 98 -14.68 3.16 2.81
CA ARG A 98 -15.37 1.88 2.62
C ARG A 98 -16.69 1.87 3.38
N ALA A 99 -17.78 1.67 2.63
CA ALA A 99 -19.14 1.80 3.15
C ALA A 99 -19.67 0.54 3.88
N ARG A 100 -19.04 -0.62 3.69
CA ARG A 100 -19.60 -1.90 4.17
C ARG A 100 -19.40 -2.10 5.67
N ARG A 101 -20.51 -2.50 6.30
CA ARG A 101 -20.62 -3.01 7.67
C ARG A 101 -21.51 -4.26 7.61
N PRO A 102 -21.17 -5.39 8.27
CA PRO A 102 -20.00 -5.61 9.14
C PRO A 102 -18.65 -5.56 8.39
N LEU A 103 -17.55 -5.64 9.14
CA LEU A 103 -16.19 -5.77 8.59
C LEU A 103 -16.12 -6.95 7.61
N ALA A 104 -15.34 -6.77 6.55
CA ALA A 104 -15.18 -7.71 5.44
C ALA A 104 -13.74 -8.24 5.36
N VAL A 105 -13.51 -9.24 4.50
CA VAL A 105 -12.21 -9.93 4.37
C VAL A 105 -11.07 -8.96 4.12
N THR A 106 -11.26 -7.95 3.26
CA THR A 106 -10.24 -6.93 2.98
C THR A 106 -9.87 -6.10 4.23
N ASP A 107 -10.77 -5.96 5.21
CA ASP A 107 -10.49 -5.21 6.44
C ASP A 107 -9.49 -5.92 7.37
N GLU A 108 -9.32 -7.24 7.24
CA GLU A 108 -8.34 -8.03 8.00
C GLU A 108 -6.90 -7.55 7.78
N TYR A 109 -6.64 -6.91 6.63
CA TYR A 109 -5.34 -6.40 6.22
C TYR A 109 -5.02 -5.00 6.78
N ALA A 110 -5.97 -4.31 7.40
CA ALA A 110 -5.75 -2.94 7.85
C ALA A 110 -4.63 -2.82 8.89
N VAL A 111 -4.60 -3.73 9.88
CA VAL A 111 -3.57 -3.73 10.92
C VAL A 111 -2.19 -4.10 10.33
N PRO A 112 -2.05 -5.19 9.55
CA PRO A 112 -0.78 -5.53 8.90
C PRO A 112 -0.20 -4.42 8.02
N VAL A 113 -1.03 -3.76 7.20
CA VAL A 113 -0.59 -2.66 6.34
C VAL A 113 -0.07 -1.49 7.18
N LEU A 114 -0.81 -1.08 8.21
CA LEU A 114 -0.39 0.02 9.08
C LEU A 114 0.88 -0.31 9.86
N HIS A 115 0.99 -1.53 10.39
CA HIS A 115 2.19 -1.98 11.08
C HIS A 115 3.40 -2.04 10.14
N CYS A 116 3.23 -2.51 8.90
CA CYS A 116 4.27 -2.50 7.88
C CYS A 116 4.78 -1.07 7.62
N ILE A 117 3.89 -0.08 7.49
CA ILE A 117 4.28 1.32 7.24
C ILE A 117 5.02 1.93 8.45
N MET A 118 4.68 1.49 9.67
CA MET A 118 5.30 1.99 10.92
C MET A 118 6.54 1.20 11.37
N ASP A 119 7.02 0.23 10.59
CA ASP A 119 8.09 -0.71 11.00
C ASP A 119 7.78 -1.39 12.35
N HIS A 120 6.55 -1.91 12.47
CA HIS A 120 6.10 -2.70 13.61
C HIS A 120 5.89 -4.16 13.21
N PRO A 121 6.11 -5.13 14.12
CA PRO A 121 5.79 -6.52 13.86
C PRO A 121 4.30 -6.70 13.50
N TYR A 122 4.03 -7.54 12.51
CA TYR A 122 2.67 -7.85 12.07
C TYR A 122 2.54 -9.33 11.69
N GLU A 123 1.31 -9.82 11.73
CA GLU A 123 0.94 -11.14 11.26
C GLU A 123 -0.06 -10.97 10.12
N LEU A 124 0.15 -11.69 9.02
CA LEU A 124 -0.82 -11.72 7.94
C LEU A 124 -1.95 -12.70 8.28
N PRO A 125 -3.19 -12.43 7.83
CA PRO A 125 -4.30 -13.38 7.98
C PRO A 125 -3.94 -14.76 7.46
N ASP A 126 -4.45 -15.81 8.08
CA ASP A 126 -4.17 -17.17 7.60
C ASP A 126 -4.86 -17.43 6.26
N LEU A 127 -4.15 -18.14 5.39
CA LEU A 127 -4.69 -18.64 4.13
C LEU A 127 -4.96 -20.13 4.34
N ASP A 128 -6.13 -20.47 4.87
CA ASP A 128 -6.55 -21.86 5.07
C ASP A 128 -6.53 -22.60 3.72
N GLU A 129 -5.48 -23.40 3.54
CA GLU A 129 -5.20 -24.42 2.50
C GLU A 129 -5.27 -24.01 1.02
N VAL A 130 -4.09 -23.78 0.42
CA VAL A 130 -3.35 -24.67 -0.51
C VAL A 130 -1.93 -24.09 -0.57
N VAL A 131 -0.89 -24.90 -0.32
CA VAL A 131 0.51 -24.46 -0.43
C VAL A 131 0.82 -24.26 -1.91
N PRO A 132 1.15 -23.04 -2.38
CA PRO A 132 1.53 -22.81 -3.77
C PRO A 132 2.69 -23.71 -4.15
N THR A 133 2.62 -24.32 -5.33
CA THR A 133 3.75 -25.09 -5.85
C THR A 133 4.89 -24.15 -6.25
N GLU A 134 6.11 -24.68 -6.35
CA GLU A 134 7.27 -23.91 -6.83
C GLU A 134 7.02 -23.30 -8.22
N THR A 135 6.20 -23.96 -9.05
CA THR A 135 5.75 -23.46 -10.36
C THR A 135 4.82 -22.26 -10.21
N ASP A 136 3.86 -22.28 -9.28
CA ASP A 136 2.97 -21.13 -9.03
C ASP A 136 3.75 -19.91 -8.54
N ILE A 137 4.78 -20.14 -7.72
CA ILE A 137 5.69 -19.09 -7.22
C ILE A 137 6.53 -18.51 -8.37
N LEU A 138 7.03 -19.35 -9.27
CA LEU A 138 7.82 -18.94 -10.43
C LEU A 138 6.98 -18.21 -11.47
N ASP A 139 5.76 -18.66 -11.75
CA ASP A 139 4.84 -18.01 -12.70
C ASP A 139 4.37 -16.66 -12.18
N ALA A 140 4.10 -16.53 -10.88
CA ALA A 140 3.83 -15.24 -10.23
C ALA A 140 5.06 -14.32 -10.28
N ALA A 141 6.26 -14.86 -10.07
CA ALA A 141 7.51 -14.10 -10.17
C ALA A 141 7.83 -13.69 -11.63
N GLU A 142 7.51 -14.51 -12.63
CA GLU A 142 7.64 -14.18 -14.06
C GLU A 142 6.60 -13.16 -14.51
N ALA A 143 5.36 -13.25 -14.02
CA ALA A 143 4.34 -12.23 -14.23
C ALA A 143 4.77 -10.87 -13.63
N LEU A 144 5.47 -10.90 -12.49
CA LEU A 144 6.15 -9.75 -11.88
C LEU A 144 7.46 -9.37 -12.60
N GLY A 145 8.05 -10.24 -13.41
CA GLY A 145 9.35 -10.09 -14.09
C GLY A 145 9.42 -8.96 -15.12
N ARG A 146 8.29 -8.35 -15.48
CA ARG A 146 8.27 -7.02 -16.14
C ARG A 146 8.89 -5.92 -15.25
N GLY A 147 8.94 -6.15 -13.94
CA GLY A 147 9.49 -5.26 -12.93
C GLY A 147 10.98 -5.00 -13.06
N LEU A 148 11.78 -5.91 -13.62
CA LEU A 148 13.23 -5.65 -13.85
C LEU A 148 13.42 -4.55 -14.90
N HIS A 149 12.70 -4.62 -16.03
CA HIS A 149 12.74 -3.57 -17.05
C HIS A 149 12.10 -2.25 -16.59
N GLU A 150 11.12 -2.29 -15.71
CA GLU A 150 10.59 -1.07 -15.07
C GLU A 150 11.60 -0.49 -14.06
N SER A 151 12.30 -1.35 -13.32
CA SER A 151 13.34 -0.94 -12.36
C SER A 151 14.51 -0.26 -13.05
N ASP A 152 15.03 -0.87 -14.12
CA ASP A 152 16.10 -0.30 -14.94
C ASP A 152 15.68 1.08 -15.50
N LYS A 153 14.43 1.21 -15.97
CA LYS A 153 13.90 2.48 -16.48
C LYS A 153 13.73 3.54 -15.40
N ILE A 154 13.33 3.16 -14.19
CA ILE A 154 13.22 4.08 -13.04
C ILE A 154 14.61 4.61 -12.69
N GLU A 155 15.59 3.73 -12.58
CA GLU A 155 16.99 4.10 -12.31
C GLU A 155 17.55 5.01 -13.41
N GLU A 156 17.44 4.61 -14.69
CA GLU A 156 17.87 5.41 -15.84
C GLU A 156 17.22 6.80 -15.85
N ARG A 157 15.94 6.90 -15.51
CA ARG A 157 15.20 8.17 -15.47
C ARG A 157 15.76 9.14 -14.43
N PHE A 158 16.02 8.68 -13.21
CA PHE A 158 16.55 9.53 -12.12
C PHE A 158 18.07 9.75 -12.22
N LEU A 159 18.79 8.90 -12.94
CA LEU A 159 20.19 9.15 -13.34
C LEU A 159 20.26 10.20 -14.45
N ALA A 160 19.32 10.19 -15.39
CA ALA A 160 19.28 11.13 -16.52
C ALA A 160 18.81 12.55 -16.13
N ASP A 161 17.88 12.69 -15.19
CA ASP A 161 17.48 14.00 -14.64
C ASP A 161 17.34 13.94 -13.12
N SER A 162 18.38 14.41 -12.43
CA SER A 162 18.46 14.46 -10.97
C SER A 162 17.53 15.51 -10.32
N ARG A 163 16.77 16.27 -11.11
CA ARG A 163 15.77 17.23 -10.60
C ARG A 163 14.37 16.62 -10.46
N LEU A 164 14.17 15.39 -10.97
CA LEU A 164 12.91 14.69 -10.83
C LEU A 164 12.67 14.30 -9.36
N GLU A 165 11.40 14.33 -8.98
CA GLU A 165 10.92 13.89 -7.66
C GLU A 165 9.95 12.72 -7.88
N ALA A 166 9.98 11.72 -7.01
CA ALA A 166 9.02 10.62 -7.01
C ALA A 166 7.58 11.16 -6.89
N THR A 167 6.65 10.54 -7.64
CA THR A 167 5.31 11.10 -7.87
C THR A 167 4.46 11.20 -6.60
N ARG A 168 4.57 10.23 -5.69
CA ARG A 168 3.83 10.15 -4.41
C ARG A 168 2.33 10.29 -4.62
N HIS A 169 1.73 9.31 -5.29
CA HIS A 169 0.30 9.30 -5.60
C HIS A 169 -0.56 9.22 -4.32
N LEU A 170 -1.64 10.01 -4.27
CA LEU A 170 -2.60 10.02 -3.16
C LEU A 170 -3.97 9.47 -3.62
N HIS A 171 -4.54 8.58 -2.82
CA HIS A 171 -5.65 7.66 -3.10
C HIS A 171 -6.83 7.87 -2.17
N THR A 172 -7.25 9.11 -2.04
CA THR A 172 -8.27 9.49 -1.08
C THR A 172 -9.67 9.02 -1.50
N ARG A 173 -10.27 8.09 -0.74
CA ARG A 173 -11.70 7.69 -0.88
C ARG A 173 -12.63 8.45 0.08
N ALA A 174 -12.19 8.68 1.31
CA ALA A 174 -12.89 9.53 2.28
C ALA A 174 -12.35 10.97 2.29
N ARG A 175 -13.23 11.91 2.65
CA ARG A 175 -12.87 13.33 2.82
C ARG A 175 -11.88 13.56 3.98
N SER A 176 -11.85 12.68 4.97
CA SER A 176 -10.97 12.79 6.12
C SER A 176 -10.48 11.42 6.61
N ARG A 177 -9.24 11.39 7.10
CA ARG A 177 -8.63 10.25 7.81
C ARG A 177 -9.42 9.80 9.05
N SER A 178 -10.19 10.68 9.67
CA SER A 178 -11.01 10.38 10.85
C SER A 178 -11.99 9.22 10.58
N SER A 179 -12.51 9.13 9.36
CA SER A 179 -13.38 8.01 8.96
C SER A 179 -12.64 6.68 9.03
N GLY A 180 -11.37 6.65 8.60
CA GLY A 180 -10.50 5.49 8.71
C GLY A 180 -10.16 5.13 10.15
N LEU A 181 -9.89 6.13 10.99
CA LEU A 181 -9.63 5.91 12.41
C LEU A 181 -10.84 5.31 13.15
N VAL A 182 -12.05 5.77 12.84
CA VAL A 182 -13.29 5.18 13.38
C VAL A 182 -13.43 3.72 12.95
N ARG A 183 -13.26 3.42 11.65
CA ARG A 183 -13.31 2.04 11.17
C ARG A 183 -12.21 1.17 11.80
N LEU A 184 -10.99 1.68 11.90
CA LEU A 184 -9.87 0.98 12.51
C LEU A 184 -10.15 0.70 14.00
N SER A 185 -10.87 1.58 14.69
CA SER A 185 -11.23 1.35 16.09
C SER A 185 -12.15 0.14 16.31
N GLU A 186 -12.88 -0.30 15.27
CA GLU A 186 -13.70 -1.51 15.30
C GLU A 186 -12.84 -2.78 15.21
N LEU A 187 -11.63 -2.69 14.62
CA LEU A 187 -10.66 -3.78 14.50
C LEU A 187 -9.62 -3.78 15.63
N ASN A 188 -8.99 -2.63 15.86
CA ASN A 188 -7.90 -2.45 16.80
C ASN A 188 -7.96 -1.04 17.40
N ARG A 189 -8.73 -0.91 18.49
CA ARG A 189 -8.92 0.35 19.21
C ARG A 189 -7.61 0.99 19.68
N MET A 190 -6.67 0.18 20.16
CA MET A 190 -5.39 0.69 20.67
C MET A 190 -4.57 1.34 19.56
N LEU A 191 -4.46 0.68 18.41
CA LEU A 191 -3.77 1.23 17.25
C LEU A 191 -4.45 2.52 16.75
N ALA A 192 -5.78 2.54 16.68
CA ALA A 192 -6.51 3.75 16.26
C ALA A 192 -6.25 4.96 17.18
N VAL A 193 -6.21 4.74 18.50
CA VAL A 193 -5.88 5.80 19.48
C VAL A 193 -4.44 6.26 19.33
N HIS A 194 -3.51 5.32 19.18
CA HIS A 194 -2.10 5.64 18.97
C HIS A 194 -1.88 6.49 17.71
N LEU A 195 -2.44 6.06 16.58
CA LEU A 195 -2.34 6.80 15.32
C LEU A 195 -2.98 8.19 15.41
N ALA A 196 -4.16 8.31 16.04
CA ALA A 196 -4.77 9.62 16.26
C ALA A 196 -3.83 10.56 17.04
N TYR A 197 -3.19 10.05 18.10
CA TYR A 197 -2.24 10.83 18.89
C TYR A 197 -1.01 11.26 18.09
N VAL A 198 -0.35 10.33 17.39
CA VAL A 198 0.85 10.61 16.58
C VAL A 198 0.57 11.61 15.47
N ILE A 199 -0.60 11.49 14.83
CA ILE A 199 -1.03 12.37 13.74
C ILE A 199 -1.31 13.79 14.23
N ASP A 200 -1.96 13.94 15.39
CA ASP A 200 -2.30 15.25 15.96
C ASP A 200 -1.11 15.90 16.70
N HIS A 201 -0.08 15.11 17.04
CA HIS A 201 1.12 15.56 17.75
C HIS A 201 2.39 15.10 16.99
N PRO A 202 2.63 15.61 15.77
CA PRO A 202 3.83 15.25 15.02
C PRO A 202 5.06 15.65 15.82
N GLN A 203 6.01 14.72 15.98
CA GLN A 203 7.27 15.06 16.63
C GLN A 203 7.98 16.17 15.84
N PRO A 204 8.62 17.14 16.51
CA PRO A 204 9.44 18.12 15.82
C PRO A 204 10.51 17.39 15.02
N ALA A 205 10.66 17.75 13.74
CA ALA A 205 11.73 17.23 12.90
C ALA A 205 13.05 17.37 13.65
N LYS A 206 13.81 16.28 13.80
CA LYS A 206 15.13 16.33 14.41
C LYS A 206 15.97 17.34 13.63
N GLU A 207 16.29 18.46 14.25
CA GLU A 207 17.26 19.40 13.68
C GLU A 207 18.60 18.66 13.60
N GLU A 208 19.06 18.38 12.38
CA GLU A 208 20.42 17.89 12.17
C GLU A 208 21.40 18.95 12.73
N PRO A 209 22.39 18.55 13.55
CA PRO A 209 23.41 19.47 13.99
C PRO A 209 24.19 19.98 12.78
N ARG A 210 24.21 21.32 12.62
CA ARG A 210 24.97 22.04 11.59
C ARG A 210 26.47 21.85 11.72
#